data_AF-A0A8J2HSC4-F1
#
_entry.id   AF-A0A8J2HSC4-F1
#
_cell.length_a   1.000
_cell.length_b   1.000
_cell.length_c   1.000
_cell.angle_alpha   90.00
_cell.angle_beta   90.00
_cell.angle_gamma   90.00
#
_symmetry.space_group_name_H-M   'P 1'
#
loop_
_entity.id
_entity.type
_entity.pdbx_description
1 polymer ?
#
loop_
_entity_poly.entity_id
_entity_poly.type
_entity_poly.pdbx_seq_one_letter_code
_entity_poly.pdbx_strand_id
1 'polypeptide(L)'
;MDAISFVMGEKTSSLRVKRFSELIHGASIGKPVSRSASVTAVFELEDGNEKSFMRSVQGSSSEHRINGSVSFAFSEQSMPTLLSII
;
A
#
# COMPACT_ATOMS: atom_id res chain seq x y z
N MET A 1 0.97 -6.86 -10.02
CA MET A 1 0.13 -5.64 -10.06
C MET A 1 -0.44 -5.30 -8.69
N ASP A 2 -0.95 -6.28 -7.93
CA ASP A 2 -1.57 -6.05 -6.59
C ASP A 2 -0.75 -5.20 -5.61
N ALA A 3 0.59 -5.21 -5.67
CA ALA A 3 1.43 -4.39 -4.80
C ALA A 3 1.22 -2.88 -5.02
N ILE A 4 1.04 -2.45 -6.27
CA ILE A 4 0.79 -1.04 -6.62
C ILE A 4 -0.61 -0.66 -6.14
N SER A 5 -1.64 -1.40 -6.55
CA SER A 5 -3.02 -1.21 -6.10
C SER A 5 -3.13 -1.20 -4.57
N PHE A 6 -2.41 -2.09 -3.89
CA PHE A 6 -2.36 -2.15 -2.43
C PHE A 6 -1.82 -0.85 -1.83
N VAL A 7 -0.65 -0.38 -2.28
CA VAL A 7 -0.03 0.84 -1.72
C VAL A 7 -0.79 2.12 -2.09
N MET A 8 -1.50 2.14 -3.22
CA MET A 8 -2.42 3.24 -3.59
C MET A 8 -3.75 3.23 -2.82
N GLY A 9 -3.96 2.25 -1.93
CA GLY A 9 -5.14 2.23 -1.08
C GLY A 9 -6.38 1.60 -1.73
N GLU A 10 -6.23 0.83 -2.82
CA GLU A 10 -7.36 0.08 -3.38
C GLU A 10 -7.97 -0.87 -2.35
N LYS A 11 -9.28 -1.09 -2.51
CA LYS A 11 -10.04 -2.06 -1.72
C LYS A 11 -9.54 -3.47 -2.04
N THR A 12 -9.58 -4.35 -1.05
CA THR A 12 -9.19 -5.76 -1.20
C THR A 12 -9.96 -6.47 -2.31
N SER A 13 -11.22 -6.06 -2.57
CA SER A 13 -12.06 -6.60 -3.64
C SER A 13 -11.53 -6.32 -5.05
N SER A 14 -10.67 -5.31 -5.21
CA SER A 14 -10.01 -4.98 -6.48
C SER A 14 -8.69 -5.74 -6.66
N LEU A 15 -8.18 -6.35 -5.58
CA LEU A 15 -6.98 -7.19 -5.63
C LEU A 15 -7.37 -8.63 -6.00
N ARG A 16 -6.41 -9.37 -6.57
CA ARG A 16 -6.63 -10.79 -6.88
C ARG A 16 -6.75 -11.67 -5.63
N VAL A 17 -6.33 -11.18 -4.47
CA VAL A 17 -6.36 -11.89 -3.18
C VAL A 17 -7.60 -11.53 -2.36
N LYS A 18 -8.06 -12.45 -1.51
CA LYS A 18 -9.27 -12.23 -0.71
C LYS A 18 -9.00 -11.48 0.60
N ARG A 19 -7.75 -11.51 1.08
CA ARG A 19 -7.32 -10.88 2.34
C ARG A 19 -5.94 -10.25 2.17
N PHE A 20 -5.66 -9.13 2.83
CA PHE A 20 -4.31 -8.53 2.79
C PHE A 20 -3.22 -9.47 3.29
N SER A 21 -3.52 -10.36 4.25
CA SER A 21 -2.57 -11.37 4.73
C SER A 21 -2.10 -12.33 3.63
N GLU A 22 -2.88 -12.53 2.57
CA GLU A 22 -2.53 -13.39 1.43
C GLU A 22 -1.54 -12.71 0.47
N LEU A 23 -1.25 -11.41 0.66
CA LEU A 23 -0.16 -10.73 -0.04
C LEU A 23 1.22 -11.16 0.48
N ILE A 24 1.29 -11.77 1.67
CA ILE A 24 2.55 -12.23 2.25
C ILE A 24 3.00 -13.49 1.51
N HIS A 25 4.27 -13.52 1.08
CA HIS A 25 4.83 -14.69 0.41
C HIS A 25 4.63 -15.97 1.22
N GLY A 26 4.16 -17.03 0.56
CA GLY A 26 3.86 -18.32 1.18
C GLY A 26 2.53 -18.40 1.94
N ALA A 27 1.79 -17.30 2.13
CA ALA A 27 0.49 -17.32 2.80
C ALA A 27 -0.55 -18.18 2.05
N SER A 28 -0.55 -18.16 0.71
CA SER A 28 -1.47 -18.93 -0.14
C SER A 28 -1.32 -20.46 0.01
N ILE A 29 -0.18 -20.93 0.49
CA ILE A 29 0.12 -22.35 0.77
C ILE A 29 0.18 -22.65 2.27
N GLY A 30 -0.30 -21.73 3.12
CA GLY A 30 -0.32 -21.89 4.58
C GLY A 30 1.05 -21.78 5.26
N LYS A 31 2.07 -21.27 4.57
CA LYS A 31 3.44 -21.11 5.07
C LYS A 31 3.93 -19.67 4.89
N PRO A 32 3.28 -18.67 5.51
CA PRO A 32 3.69 -17.28 5.35
C PRO A 32 5.10 -17.06 5.91
N VAL A 33 5.94 -16.36 5.17
CA VAL A 33 7.31 -16.03 5.60
C VAL A 33 7.36 -15.04 6.76
N SER A 34 6.27 -14.33 7.00
CA SER A 34 6.14 -13.31 8.05
C SER A 34 4.66 -13.14 8.46
N ARG A 35 4.41 -12.46 9.58
CA ARG A 35 3.07 -12.03 9.99
C ARG A 35 2.70 -10.63 9.50
N SER A 36 3.68 -9.93 8.90
CA SER A 36 3.53 -8.61 8.35
C SER A 36 4.33 -8.44 7.06
N ALA A 37 3.89 -7.48 6.24
CA ALA A 37 4.61 -7.01 5.06
C ALA A 37 4.30 -5.53 4.84
N SER A 38 5.14 -4.82 4.09
CA SER A 38 4.86 -3.45 3.66
C SER A 38 5.29 -3.23 2.22
N VAL A 39 4.60 -2.31 1.56
CA VAL A 39 4.96 -1.80 0.24
C VAL A 39 5.11 -0.29 0.37
N THR A 40 6.16 0.26 -0.24
CA THR A 40 6.39 1.71 -0.30
C THR A 40 6.46 2.14 -1.75
N ALA A 41 5.62 3.09 -2.13
CA ALA A 41 5.74 3.83 -3.37
C ALA A 41 6.47 5.14 -3.08
N VAL A 42 7.54 5.43 -3.82
CA VAL A 42 8.28 6.70 -3.75
C VAL A 42 8.04 7.42 -5.07
N PHE A 43 7.59 8.66 -4.97
CA PHE A 43 7.33 9.55 -6.10
C PHE A 43 8.27 10.73 -6.05
N GLU A 44 8.92 11.01 -7.17
CA GLU A 44 9.60 12.28 -7.40
C GLU A 44 8.56 13.32 -7.87
N LEU A 45 8.53 14.47 -7.20
CA LEU A 45 7.65 15.59 -7.51
C LEU A 45 8.36 16.57 -8.47
N GLU A 46 7.59 17.47 -9.08
CA GLU A 46 8.11 18.46 -10.04
C GLU A 46 9.16 19.42 -9.45
N ASP A 47 9.15 19.60 -8.12
CA ASP A 47 10.13 20.41 -7.38
C ASP A 47 11.41 19.63 -7.02
N GLY A 48 11.53 18.37 -7.45
CA GLY A 48 12.64 17.47 -7.16
C GLY A 48 12.59 16.84 -5.77
N ASN A 49 11.54 17.09 -4.98
CA ASN A 49 11.35 16.42 -3.69
C ASN A 49 10.73 15.03 -3.87
N GLU A 50 11.07 14.11 -2.97
CA GLU A 50 10.45 12.79 -2.93
C GLU A 50 9.30 12.73 -1.93
N LYS A 51 8.24 12.00 -2.30
CA LYS A 51 7.14 11.67 -1.42
C LYS A 51 6.95 10.16 -1.35
N SER A 52 7.03 9.62 -0.14
CA SER A 52 6.89 8.19 0.11
C SER A 52 5.53 7.88 0.72
N PHE A 53 4.87 6.87 0.16
CA PHE A 53 3.61 6.34 0.64
C PHE A 53 3.82 4.87 0.94
N MET A 54 3.65 4.51 2.20
CA MET A 54 3.78 3.14 2.64
C MET A 54 2.42 2.63 3.09
N ARG A 55 2.12 1.39 2.71
CA ARG A 55 1.05 0.62 3.32
C ARG A 55 1.62 -0.67 3.87
N SER A 56 1.30 -0.96 5.12
CA SER A 56 1.68 -2.21 5.78
C SER A 56 0.46 -3.07 6.04
N VAL A 57 0.65 -4.38 6.06
CA VAL A 57 -0.33 -5.36 6.53
C VAL A 57 0.21 -6.03 7.79
N GLN A 58 -0.65 -6.16 8.80
CA GLN A 58 -0.37 -6.95 9.99
C GLN A 58 -1.63 -7.75 10.36
N GLY A 59 -1.59 -9.06 10.12
CA GLY A 59 -2.80 -9.89 10.22
C GLY A 59 -3.86 -9.46 9.20
N SER A 60 -5.06 -9.11 9.69
CA SER A 60 -6.18 -8.61 8.86
C SER A 60 -6.23 -7.09 8.74
N SER A 61 -5.38 -6.36 9.46
CA SER A 61 -5.35 -4.89 9.45
C SER A 61 -4.32 -4.36 8.46
N SER A 62 -4.52 -3.11 8.02
CA SER A 62 -3.53 -2.36 7.24
C SER A 62 -3.34 -0.95 7.80
N GLU A 63 -2.09 -0.48 7.85
CA GLU A 63 -1.73 0.88 8.27
C GLU A 63 -1.11 1.65 7.11
N HIS A 64 -1.39 2.95 7.03
CA HIS A 64 -0.82 3.85 6.03
C HIS A 64 0.18 4.81 6.68
N ARG A 65 1.27 5.09 5.96
CA ARG A 65 2.24 6.11 6.34
C ARG A 65 2.59 6.97 5.15
N ILE A 66 2.75 8.27 5.40
CA ILE A 66 3.23 9.25 4.42
C ILE A 66 4.51 9.84 4.99
N ASN A 67 5.62 9.73 4.26
CA ASN A 67 6.94 10.17 4.73
C ASN A 67 7.30 9.63 6.13
N GLY A 68 6.92 8.37 6.40
CA GLY A 68 7.16 7.70 7.68
C GLY A 68 6.18 8.03 8.80
N SER A 69 5.33 9.05 8.66
CA SER A 69 4.30 9.41 9.65
C SER A 69 3.00 8.65 9.39
N VAL A 70 2.40 8.09 10.44
CA VAL A 70 1.10 7.39 10.35
C VAL A 70 0.03 8.36 9.89
N SER A 71 -0.70 7.99 8.84
CA SER A 71 -1.85 8.74 8.34
C SER A 71 -3.09 7.87 8.40
N PHE A 72 -4.18 8.43 8.91
CA PHE A 72 -5.47 7.73 9.00
C PHE A 72 -6.27 7.80 7.68
N ALA A 73 -5.85 8.62 6.72
CA ALA A 73 -6.50 8.76 5.43
C ALA A 73 -5.51 9.18 4.33
N PHE A 74 -5.71 8.67 3.12
CA PHE A 74 -5.23 9.30 1.89
C PHE A 74 -6.26 10.36 1.50
N SER A 75 -5.97 11.64 1.67
CA SER A 75 -6.82 12.72 1.14
C SER A 75 -6.44 13.00 -0.31
N GLU A 76 -7.37 13.44 -1.17
CA GLU A 76 -7.05 13.90 -2.54
C GLU A 76 -5.97 14.99 -2.55
N GLN A 77 -5.92 15.84 -1.51
CA GLN A 77 -4.84 16.81 -1.32
C GLN A 77 -3.45 16.18 -1.13
N SER A 78 -3.37 14.91 -0.70
CA SER A 78 -2.10 14.20 -0.55
C SER A 78 -1.57 13.61 -1.87
N MET A 79 -2.42 13.48 -2.88
CA MET A 79 -2.15 12.85 -4.19
C MET A 79 -2.85 13.60 -5.34
N PRO A 80 -2.57 14.89 -5.57
CA PRO A 80 -3.37 15.71 -6.49
C PRO A 80 -3.30 15.28 -7.97
N THR A 81 -2.35 14.42 -8.37
CA THR A 81 -2.06 14.13 -9.78
C THR A 81 -2.05 12.66 -10.17
N LEU A 82 -2.29 11.72 -9.25
CA LEU A 82 -2.13 10.28 -9.53
C LEU A 82 -3.43 9.50 -9.71
N LEU A 83 -4.58 10.12 -9.44
CA LEU A 83 -5.89 9.50 -9.73
C LEU A 83 -6.27 9.56 -11.23
N SER A 84 -5.51 10.28 -12.06
CA SER A 84 -5.77 10.45 -13.50
C SER A 84 -5.05 9.43 -14.40
N ILE A 85 -4.28 8.49 -13.82
CA ILE A 85 -3.44 7.53 -14.56
C ILE A 85 -3.94 6.07 -14.41
N ILE A 86 -5.00 5.85 -13.64
CA ILE A 86 -5.72 4.57 -13.50
C ILE A 86 -7.12 4.71 -14.07
#